data_AF-A0AAV7FZR3-F1
#
_entry.id   AF-A0AAV7FZR3-F1
#
_cell.length_a   1.000
_cell.length_b   1.000
_cell.length_c   1.000
_cell.angle_alpha   90.00
_cell.angle_beta   90.00
_cell.angle_gamma   90.00
#
_symmetry.space_group_name_H-M   'P 1'
#
loop_
_entity.id
_entity.type
_entity.pdbx_description
1 polymer ?
#
loop_
_entity_poly.entity_id
_entity_poly.type
_entity_poly.pdbx_seq_one_letter_code
_entity_poly.pdbx_strand_id
1 'polypeptide(L)'
;MENNKQRAKALKCVTKLHGIVSVSADDDKITVVGEGIDSVKLSMMLRKKMGFAELVMVTPEKEKTELDAKSMQPLVQPIYYYAYPA
;
A
#
# COMPACT_ATOMS: atom_id res chain seq x y z
N MET A 1 -13.82 2.82 -4.68
CA MET A 1 -13.90 3.47 -6.01
C MET A 1 -15.09 2.90 -6.77
N GLU A 2 -16.31 3.29 -6.42
CA GLU A 2 -17.52 2.69 -6.98
C GLU A 2 -17.87 3.16 -8.41
N ASN A 3 -17.37 4.33 -8.83
CA ASN A 3 -17.75 4.92 -10.11
C ASN A 3 -16.63 4.84 -11.15
N ASN A 4 -16.98 4.54 -12.41
CA ASN A 4 -16.04 4.54 -13.54
C ASN A 4 -15.28 5.87 -13.69
N LYS A 5 -15.93 7.01 -13.39
CA LYS A 5 -15.29 8.34 -13.39
C LYS A 5 -14.16 8.44 -12.36
N GLN A 6 -14.33 7.82 -11.17
CA GLN A 6 -13.30 7.79 -10.14
C GLN A 6 -12.15 6.88 -10.57
N ARG A 7 -12.43 5.68 -11.10
CA ARG A 7 -11.40 4.78 -11.62
C ARG A 7 -10.54 5.45 -12.70
N ALA A 8 -11.18 6.12 -13.67
CA ALA A 8 -10.47 6.88 -14.69
C ALA A 8 -9.62 8.03 -14.12
N LYS A 9 -10.10 8.73 -13.08
CA LYS A 9 -9.33 9.78 -12.40
C LYS A 9 -8.11 9.21 -11.67
N ALA A 10 -8.25 8.04 -11.05
CA ALA A 10 -7.16 7.34 -10.38
C ALA A 10 -6.06 6.97 -11.36
N LEU A 11 -6.45 6.28 -12.43
CA LEU A 11 -5.56 5.87 -13.52
C LEU A 11 -4.82 7.08 -14.09
N LYS A 12 -5.53 8.17 -14.39
CA LYS A 12 -4.93 9.43 -14.87
C LYS A 12 -3.98 10.09 -13.87
N CYS A 13 -4.13 9.87 -12.57
CA CYS A 13 -3.19 10.40 -11.58
C CYS A 13 -1.94 9.54 -11.51
N VAL A 14 -2.10 8.22 -11.58
CA VAL A 14 -1.01 7.26 -11.55
C VAL A 14 -0.17 7.38 -12.82
N THR A 15 -0.76 7.39 -14.01
CA THR A 15 -0.03 7.47 -15.29
C THR A 15 0.75 8.78 -15.50
N LYS A 16 0.54 9.80 -14.66
CA LYS A 16 1.37 11.02 -14.67
C LYS A 16 2.75 10.84 -14.04
N LEU A 17 2.98 9.74 -13.33
CA LEU A 17 4.26 9.45 -12.71
C LEU A 17 5.21 8.83 -13.73
N HIS A 18 6.49 9.09 -13.53
CA HIS A 18 7.53 8.53 -14.38
C HIS A 18 7.82 7.08 -13.97
N GLY A 19 8.20 6.25 -14.94
CA GLY A 19 8.63 4.86 -14.70
C GLY A 19 7.50 3.83 -14.68
N ILE A 20 6.26 4.23 -14.95
CA ILE A 20 5.13 3.30 -15.02
C ILE A 20 5.06 2.64 -16.40
N VAL A 21 4.98 1.32 -16.39
CA VAL A 21 4.85 0.48 -17.60
C VAL A 21 3.40 0.06 -17.80
N SER A 22 2.70 -0.36 -16.74
CA SER A 22 1.29 -0.73 -16.82
C SER A 22 0.53 -0.34 -15.56
N VAL A 23 -0.77 -0.07 -15.74
CA VAL A 23 -1.69 0.26 -14.65
C VAL A 23 -3.02 -0.46 -14.90
N SER A 24 -3.49 -1.20 -13.91
CA SER A 24 -4.83 -1.78 -13.87
C SER A 24 -5.62 -1.20 -12.69
N ALA A 25 -6.93 -1.08 -12.85
CA ALA A 25 -7.84 -0.70 -11.79
C ALA A 25 -8.97 -1.73 -11.72
N ASP A 26 -8.84 -2.66 -10.77
CA ASP A 26 -9.76 -3.77 -10.55
C ASP A 26 -10.57 -3.49 -9.28
N ASP A 27 -11.85 -3.18 -9.49
CA ASP A 27 -12.78 -2.76 -8.45
C ASP A 27 -12.29 -1.60 -7.58
N ASP A 28 -11.80 -1.91 -6.38
CA ASP A 28 -11.28 -0.96 -5.40
C ASP A 28 -9.75 -0.96 -5.31
N LYS A 29 -9.08 -1.82 -6.10
CA LYS A 29 -7.63 -1.99 -6.08
C LYS A 29 -7.01 -1.42 -7.35
N ILE A 30 -5.83 -0.83 -7.19
CA ILE A 30 -5.03 -0.32 -8.30
C ILE A 30 -3.71 -1.05 -8.30
N THR A 31 -3.43 -1.72 -9.41
CA THR A 31 -2.19 -2.47 -9.64
C THR A 31 -1.31 -1.63 -10.55
N VAL A 32 -0.09 -1.35 -10.13
CA VAL A 32 0.86 -0.52 -10.87
C VAL A 32 2.13 -1.32 -11.06
N VAL A 33 2.57 -1.45 -12.30
CA VAL A 33 3.83 -2.09 -12.67
C VAL A 33 4.74 -1.06 -13.30
N GLY A 34 6.00 -1.06 -12.88
CA GLY A 34 7.01 -0.21 -13.47
C GLY A 34 8.29 -0.14 -12.64
N GLU A 35 9.26 0.61 -13.15
CA GLU A 35 10.61 0.69 -12.62
C GLU A 35 10.85 2.05 -11.96
N GLY A 36 11.52 2.04 -10.80
CA GLY A 36 11.84 3.28 -10.06
C GLY A 36 10.61 3.96 -9.43
N ILE A 37 9.54 3.21 -9.17
CA ILE A 37 8.32 3.74 -8.55
C ILE A 37 8.50 3.83 -7.03
N ASP A 38 8.36 5.05 -6.50
CA ASP A 38 8.26 5.28 -5.05
C ASP A 38 6.82 5.00 -4.58
N SER A 39 6.66 3.89 -3.85
CA SER A 39 5.37 3.43 -3.32
C SER A 39 4.75 4.40 -2.31
N VAL A 40 5.58 5.05 -1.48
CA VAL A 40 5.12 6.04 -0.49
C VAL A 40 4.59 7.26 -1.23
N LYS A 41 5.36 7.80 -2.17
CA LYS A 41 4.94 8.97 -2.95
C LYS A 41 3.66 8.67 -3.74
N LEU A 42 3.56 7.49 -4.35
CA LEU A 42 2.37 7.03 -5.06
C LEU A 42 1.14 7.04 -4.15
N SER A 43 1.23 6.40 -2.98
CA SER A 43 0.12 6.36 -2.01
C SER A 43 -0.30 7.75 -1.52
N MET A 44 0.67 8.64 -1.26
CA MET A 44 0.39 10.01 -0.86
C MET A 44 -0.34 10.80 -1.95
N MET A 45 0.04 10.61 -3.22
CA MET A 45 -0.62 11.29 -4.34
C MET A 45 -2.04 10.77 -4.55
N LEU A 46 -2.26 9.46 -4.44
CA LEU A 46 -3.59 8.88 -4.44
C LEU A 46 -4.43 9.44 -3.30
N ARG A 47 -3.86 9.54 -2.09
CA ARG A 47 -4.57 10.13 -0.94
C ARG A 47 -5.01 11.57 -1.20
N LYS A 48 -4.11 12.38 -1.77
CA LYS A 48 -4.39 13.79 -2.10
C LYS A 48 -5.44 13.97 -3.20
N LYS A 49 -5.48 13.10 -4.21
CA LYS A 49 -6.32 13.29 -5.40
C LYS A 49 -7.63 12.50 -5.38
N MET A 50 -7.63 11.36 -4.72
CA MET A 50 -8.71 10.37 -4.70
C MET A 50 -9.33 10.19 -3.30
N GLY A 51 -8.68 10.64 -2.23
CA GLY A 51 -9.20 10.56 -0.86
C GLY A 51 -8.47 9.53 -0.01
N PHE A 52 -9.15 8.46 0.40
CA PHE A 52 -8.49 7.39 1.14
C PHE A 52 -7.83 6.39 0.19
N ALA A 53 -6.58 6.00 0.47
CA ALA A 53 -5.86 4.97 -0.28
C ALA A 53 -4.90 4.23 0.64
N GLU A 54 -4.93 2.91 0.61
CA GLU A 54 -4.10 2.04 1.43
C GLU A 54 -3.10 1.29 0.56
N LEU A 55 -1.86 1.19 1.02
CA LEU A 55 -0.86 0.33 0.40
C LEU A 55 -1.08 -1.09 0.91
N VAL A 56 -1.58 -1.95 0.03
CA VAL A 56 -1.86 -3.35 0.36
C VAL A 56 -0.59 -4.19 0.23
N MET A 57 0.09 -4.08 -0.92
CA MET A 57 1.24 -4.92 -1.23
C MET A 57 2.18 -4.21 -2.21
N VAL A 58 3.48 -4.34 -1.99
CA VAL A 58 4.53 -3.92 -2.92
C VAL A 58 5.44 -5.11 -3.13
N THR A 59 5.50 -5.60 -4.38
CA THR A 59 6.34 -6.73 -4.75
C THR A 59 7.24 -6.32 -5.90
N PRO A 60 8.54 -6.72 -5.89
CA PRO A 60 9.36 -6.62 -7.08
C PRO A 60 8.82 -7.58 -8.14
N GLU A 61 8.91 -7.23 -9.42
CA GLU A 61 8.47 -8.06 -10.56
C GLU A 61 9.32 -9.35 -10.73
N LYS A 62 10.28 -9.59 -9.85
CA LYS A 62 11.02 -10.86 -9.78
C LYS A 62 10.12 -11.92 -9.14
N GLU A 63 9.60 -12.79 -10.01
CA GLU A 63 9.02 -14.12 -9.77
C GLU A 63 8.59 -14.45 -8.34
N LYS A 64 7.26 -14.66 -8.20
CA LYS A 64 6.55 -15.28 -7.07
C LYS A 64 7.45 -16.09 -6.14
N THR A 65 7.70 -15.57 -4.94
CA THR A 65 7.86 -16.42 -3.77
C THR A 65 6.69 -16.15 -2.85
N GLU A 66 5.75 -17.08 -2.86
CA GLU A 66 4.69 -17.20 -1.87
C GLU A 66 5.37 -17.27 -0.49
N LEU A 67 5.23 -16.22 0.32
CA LEU A 67 5.57 -16.30 1.74
C LEU A 67 4.41 -15.75 2.55
N ASP A 68 3.63 -16.71 3.01
CA ASP A 68 2.52 -16.62 3.93
C ASP A 68 2.74 -15.65 5.09
N ALA A 69 1.74 -14.80 5.25
CA ALA A 69 1.50 -13.95 6.39
C ALA A 69 1.14 -14.78 7.65
N LYS A 70 2.13 -15.41 8.29
CA LYS A 70 1.93 -15.95 9.64
C LYS A 70 3.09 -15.61 10.58
N SER A 71 2.74 -14.86 11.63
CA SER A 71 3.46 -14.66 12.89
C SER A 71 4.56 -13.58 12.96
N MET A 72 4.18 -12.31 12.80
CA MET A 72 4.77 -11.28 13.69
C MET A 72 3.93 -11.22 14.96
N GLN A 73 4.33 -11.96 15.99
CA GLN A 73 3.79 -11.77 17.35
C GLN A 73 4.28 -10.40 17.87
N PRO A 74 3.43 -9.53 18.45
CA PRO A 74 3.93 -8.38 19.16
C PRO A 74 4.67 -8.86 20.42
N LEU A 75 5.94 -8.48 20.56
CA LEU A 75 6.72 -8.70 21.76
C LEU A 75 6.15 -7.81 22.89
N VAL A 76 5.13 -8.31 23.58
CA VAL A 76 4.60 -7.66 24.80
C VAL A 76 5.64 -7.89 25.90
N GLN A 77 6.32 -6.83 26.30
CA GLN A 77 7.20 -6.86 27.47
C GLN A 77 6.35 -6.79 28.75
N PRO A 78 6.58 -7.64 29.76
CA PRO A 78 5.81 -7.57 31.00
C PRO A 78 6.15 -6.30 31.78
N ILE A 79 5.14 -5.53 32.14
CA ILE A 79 5.27 -4.39 33.06
C ILE A 79 5.54 -4.97 34.45
N TYR A 80 6.79 -4.88 34.92
CA TYR A 80 7.14 -5.22 36.30
C TYR A 80 6.63 -4.11 37.23
N TYR A 81 5.55 -4.38 37.95
CA TYR A 81 5.07 -3.51 39.02
C TYR A 81 5.83 -3.84 40.31
N TYR A 82 6.78 -2.98 40.71
CA TYR A 82 7.36 -3.06 42.05
C TYR A 82 6.39 -2.43 43.05
N ALA A 83 5.66 -3.27 43.78
CA ALA A 83 4.87 -2.81 44.92
C ALA A 83 5.82 -2.50 46.09
N TYR A 84 5.94 -1.21 46.44
CA TYR A 84 6.62 -0.80 47.67
C TYR A 84 5.69 -1.10 48.86
N PRO A 85 6.12 -1.90 49.85
CA PRO A 85 5.34 -2.10 51.07
C PRO A 85 5.31 -0.80 51.88
N ALA A 86 4.14 -0.54 52.49
CA ALA A 86 3.84 0.64 53.30
C ALA A 86 4.54 0.62 54.66
#